data_AF-A0A401Q7Z4-F1
#
_entry.id   AF-A0A401Q7Z4-F1
#
_cell.length_a   1.000
_cell.length_b   1.000
_cell.length_c   1.000
_cell.angle_alpha   90.00
_cell.angle_beta   90.00
_cell.angle_gamma   90.00
#
_symmetry.space_group_name_H-M   'P 1'
#
loop_
_entity.id
_entity.type
_entity.pdbx_description
1 polymer ?
#
loop_
_entity_poly.entity_id
_entity_poly.type
_entity_poly.pdbx_seq_one_letter_code
_entity_poly.pdbx_strand_id
1 'polypeptide(L)'
;MNVTSLDDPVAFIVLPAMLHKEKEAAKSRIQFHFYEETSLFEDRSLSNQILNSYVVSSSIDGKNVKNLSDPVKVVLQHLISNE
;
A
#
# COMPACT_ATOMS: atom_id res chain seq x y z
N MET A 1 0.86 -28.03 2.66
CA MET A 1 0.06 -27.05 3.44
C MET A 1 1.05 -26.11 4.10
N ASN A 2 1.21 -24.89 3.57
CA ASN A 2 2.02 -23.88 4.24
C ASN A 2 1.12 -23.18 5.26
N VAL A 3 1.43 -23.37 6.53
CA VAL A 3 0.81 -22.64 7.62
C VAL A 3 1.51 -21.28 7.66
N THR A 4 0.88 -20.24 7.11
CA THR A 4 1.28 -18.86 7.40
C THR A 4 1.08 -18.65 8.89
N SER A 5 2.11 -18.19 9.59
CA SER A 5 2.00 -17.90 11.01
C SER A 5 1.01 -16.74 11.19
N LEU A 6 0.27 -16.70 12.30
CA LEU A 6 -0.69 -15.61 12.57
C LEU A 6 -0.02 -14.22 12.60
N ASP A 7 1.31 -14.17 12.63
CA ASP A 7 2.13 -12.97 12.75
C ASP A 7 2.79 -12.52 11.42
N ASP A 8 2.52 -13.20 10.30
CA ASP A 8 3.09 -12.80 9.01
C ASP A 8 2.39 -11.51 8.49
N PRO A 9 3.14 -10.43 8.20
CA PRO A 9 2.55 -9.20 7.67
C PRO A 9 1.91 -9.43 6.30
N VAL A 10 0.65 -9.01 6.19
CA VAL A 10 -0.18 -9.18 4.99
C VAL A 10 -0.04 -8.04 3.97
N ALA A 11 0.68 -6.98 4.34
CA ALA A 11 0.90 -5.82 3.49
C ALA A 11 2.23 -5.11 3.82
N PHE A 12 2.92 -4.65 2.77
CA PHE A 12 4.14 -3.86 2.87
C PHE A 12 4.12 -2.67 1.92
N ILE A 13 4.65 -1.54 2.39
CA ILE A 13 4.99 -0.39 1.56
C ILE A 13 6.47 -0.08 1.77
N VAL A 14 7.25 -0.14 0.69
CA VAL A 14 8.67 0.21 0.70
C VAL A 14 8.85 1.52 -0.03
N LEU A 15 9.28 2.54 0.72
CA LEU A 15 9.52 3.89 0.22
C LEU A 15 10.96 4.05 -0.27
N PRO A 16 11.19 4.60 -1.47
CA PRO A 16 12.54 4.85 -1.98
C PRO A 16 13.25 5.95 -1.19
N ALA A 17 14.57 5.78 -0.98
CA ALA A 17 15.38 6.68 -0.14
C ALA A 17 15.42 8.14 -0.62
N MET A 18 15.14 8.39 -1.91
CA MET A 18 15.04 9.75 -2.46
C MET A 18 13.92 10.58 -1.85
N LEU A 19 12.87 9.94 -1.32
CA LEU A 19 11.76 10.62 -0.65
C LEU A 19 12.19 11.30 0.66
N HIS A 20 13.33 10.93 1.21
CA HIS A 20 13.90 11.52 2.43
C HIS A 20 14.80 12.74 2.13
N LYS A 21 15.01 13.11 0.86
CA LYS A 21 15.97 14.15 0.43
C LYS A 21 15.34 15.51 0.09
N GLU A 22 14.09 15.79 0.48
CA GLU A 22 13.60 17.18 0.46
C GLU A 22 14.37 17.97 1.54
N LYS A 23 15.29 18.83 1.10
CA LYS A 23 16.35 19.53 1.84
C LYS A 23 15.93 20.43 3.01
N GLU A 24 14.66 20.47 3.39
CA GLU A 24 14.16 21.18 4.58
C GLU A 24 13.54 20.19 5.59
N ALA A 25 14.26 19.11 5.84
CA ALA A 25 13.91 17.95 6.65
C ALA A 25 13.77 18.22 8.17
N ALA A 26 13.15 19.33 8.56
CA ALA A 26 12.82 19.56 9.96
C ALA A 26 11.52 18.85 10.38
N LYS A 27 10.57 18.57 9.47
CA LYS A 27 9.27 17.93 9.80
C LYS A 27 8.57 17.24 8.61
N SER A 28 9.23 16.34 7.86
CA SER A 28 8.46 15.52 6.91
C SER A 28 7.73 14.41 7.65
N ARG A 29 6.41 14.32 7.45
CA ARG A 29 5.54 13.30 8.05
C ARG A 29 5.09 12.33 6.97
N ILE A 30 5.45 11.07 7.16
CA ILE A 30 4.94 9.95 6.39
C ILE A 30 3.70 9.42 7.10
N GLN A 31 2.61 9.24 6.37
CA GLN A 31 1.39 8.63 6.86
C GLN A 31 1.18 7.29 6.16
N PHE A 32 0.71 6.31 6.91
CA PHE A 32 0.30 5.01 6.40
C PHE A 32 -1.10 4.71 6.91
N HIS A 33 -1.93 4.14 6.04
CA HIS A 33 -3.20 3.55 6.45
C HIS A 33 -3.30 2.13 5.91
N PHE A 34 -3.86 1.26 6.73
CA PHE A 34 -4.23 -0.11 6.39
C PHE A 34 -5.73 -0.26 6.60
N TYR A 35 -6.43 -0.81 5.61
CA TYR A 35 -7.86 -1.05 5.67
C TYR A 35 -8.11 -2.54 5.43
N GLU A 36 -8.64 -3.19 6.46
CA GLU A 36 -9.11 -4.58 6.39
C GLU A 36 -10.44 -4.68 5.64
N GLU A 37 -11.34 -3.73 5.90
CA GLU A 37 -12.65 -3.64 5.25
C GLU A 37 -12.53 -3.10 3.82
N THR A 38 -12.73 -3.98 2.84
CA THR A 38 -12.57 -3.66 1.42
C THR A 38 -13.85 -3.14 0.76
N SER A 39 -15.02 -3.28 1.39
CA SER A 39 -16.31 -2.84 0.80
C SER A 39 -16.37 -1.33 0.55
N LEU A 40 -15.55 -0.54 1.24
CA LEU A 40 -15.41 0.90 1.04
C LEU A 40 -14.73 1.27 -0.29
N PHE A 41 -14.07 0.31 -0.94
CA PHE A 41 -13.25 0.51 -2.14
C PHE A 41 -13.77 -0.27 -3.35
N GLU A 42 -15.01 -0.77 -3.30
CA GLU A 42 -15.64 -1.45 -4.42
C GLU A 42 -15.94 -0.49 -5.59
N ASP A 43 -15.58 -0.90 -6.80
CA ASP A 43 -15.91 -0.17 -8.03
C ASP A 43 -17.01 -0.90 -8.80
N ARG A 44 -18.24 -0.36 -8.72
CA ARG A 44 -19.43 -0.92 -9.38
C ARG A 44 -19.35 -0.89 -10.91
N SER A 45 -18.44 -0.12 -11.49
CA SER A 45 -18.22 -0.13 -12.94
C SER A 45 -17.47 -1.39 -13.41
N LEU A 46 -16.78 -2.08 -12.51
CA LEU A 46 -16.00 -3.29 -12.78
C LEU A 46 -16.80 -4.55 -12.46
N SER A 47 -17.89 -4.78 -13.17
CA SER A 47 -18.90 -5.82 -12.86
C SER A 47 -18.39 -7.27 -12.75
N ASN A 48 -17.20 -7.58 -13.27
CA ASN A 48 -16.61 -8.92 -13.28
C ASN A 48 -15.22 -8.97 -12.61
N GLN A 49 -14.86 -7.96 -11.82
CA GLN A 49 -13.58 -7.94 -11.10
C GLN A 49 -13.84 -7.83 -9.60
N ILE A 50 -12.93 -8.38 -8.81
CA ILE A 50 -12.95 -8.31 -7.36
C ILE A 50 -11.68 -7.64 -6.86
N LEU A 51 -11.80 -6.89 -5.78
CA LEU A 51 -10.63 -6.42 -5.02
C LEU A 51 -10.13 -7.58 -4.17
N ASN A 52 -9.17 -8.35 -4.71
CA ASN A 52 -8.63 -9.53 -4.04
C ASN A 52 -7.40 -9.21 -3.15
N SER A 53 -7.44 -8.10 -2.42
CA SER A 53 -6.37 -7.69 -1.52
C SER A 53 -6.90 -6.73 -0.46
N TYR A 54 -6.15 -6.59 0.64
CA TYR A 54 -6.31 -5.44 1.52
C TYR A 54 -6.02 -4.12 0.79
N VAL A 55 -6.45 -3.00 1.37
CA VAL A 55 -6.11 -1.67 0.85
C VAL A 55 -5.10 -1.01 1.77
N VAL A 56 -4.03 -0.51 1.18
CA VAL A 56 -3.02 0.29 1.86
C VAL A 56 -2.83 1.62 1.17
N SER A 57 -2.54 2.65 1.95
CA SER A 57 -2.17 3.96 1.42
C SER A 57 -0.95 4.49 2.14
N SER A 58 -0.20 5.34 1.42
CA SER A 58 0.85 6.15 2.02
C SER A 58 0.83 7.55 1.43
N SER A 59 1.13 8.55 2.26
CA SER A 59 1.34 9.93 1.82
C SER A 59 2.55 10.52 2.54
N ILE A 60 3.15 11.54 1.91
CA ILE A 60 4.21 12.35 2.51
C ILE A 60 3.72 13.80 2.52
N ASP A 61 3.55 14.36 3.71
CA ASP A 61 3.11 15.75 3.92
C ASP A 61 1.79 16.12 3.19
N GLY A 62 0.93 15.12 2.91
CA GLY A 62 -0.28 15.30 2.13
C GLY A 62 -0.03 15.72 0.67
N LYS A 63 1.22 15.64 0.20
CA LYS A 63 1.61 15.99 -1.16
C LYS A 63 1.43 14.80 -2.09
N ASN A 64 1.13 15.12 -3.35
CA ASN A 64 1.16 14.14 -4.42
C ASN A 64 2.57 14.10 -5.04
N VAL A 65 3.28 13.00 -4.85
CA VAL A 65 4.63 12.78 -5.38
C VAL A 65 4.53 11.96 -6.67
N LYS A 66 5.08 12.48 -7.77
CA LYS A 66 5.06 11.87 -9.10
C LYS A 66 6.47 11.77 -9.68
N ASN A 67 6.62 10.97 -10.73
CA ASN A 67 7.86 10.86 -11.52
C ASN A 67 9.08 10.45 -10.69
N LEU A 68 8.88 9.54 -9.73
CA LEU A 68 9.97 8.97 -8.95
C LEU A 68 10.89 8.16 -9.87
N SER A 69 12.21 8.34 -9.71
CA SER A 69 13.19 7.53 -10.44
C SER A 69 13.23 6.09 -9.92
N ASP A 70 13.05 5.92 -8.60
CA ASP A 70 12.85 4.62 -7.97
C ASP A 70 11.37 4.50 -7.57
N PRO A 71 10.66 3.42 -7.94
CA PRO A 71 9.24 3.27 -7.62
C PRO A 71 9.02 2.98 -6.13
N VAL A 72 7.84 3.34 -5.64
CA VAL A 72 7.30 2.78 -4.40
C VAL A 72 6.95 1.31 -4.67
N LYS A 73 7.41 0.40 -3.80
CA LYS A 73 7.02 -1.01 -3.89
C LYS A 73 5.91 -1.29 -2.90
N VAL A 74 4.81 -1.85 -3.39
CA VAL A 74 3.68 -2.29 -2.58
C VAL A 74 3.53 -3.80 -2.76
N VAL A 75 3.52 -4.53 -1.65
CA VAL A 75 3.31 -5.98 -1.62
C VAL A 75 2.08 -6.25 -0.79
N LEU A 76 1.12 -6.97 -1.35
CA LEU A 76 -0.15 -7.31 -0.70
C LEU A 76 -0.38 -8.80 -0.83
N GLN A 77 -0.85 -9.42 0.26
CA GLN A 77 -1.35 -10.78 0.23
C GLN A 77 -2.72 -10.80 -0.45
N HIS A 78 -2.94 -11.79 -1.32
CA HIS A 78 -4.27 -12.03 -1.86
C HIS A 78 -5.20 -12.57 -0.77
N LEU A 79 -6.44 -12.07 -0.74
CA LEU A 79 -7.47 -12.57 0.19
C LEU A 79 -7.94 -13.97 -0.21
N ILE A 80 -7.95 -14.23 -1.51
CA ILE A 80 -8.32 -15.49 -2.15
C ILE A 80 -7.12 -15.97 -2.95
N SER A 81 -6.69 -17.22 -2.72
CA SER A 81 -5.58 -17.82 -3.45
C SER A 81 -5.87 -17.90 -4.95
N ASN A 82 -4.82 -17.72 -5.77
CA ASN A 82 -4.88 -18.09 -7.18
C ASN A 82 -4.67 -19.60 -7.24
N GLU A 83 -5.74 -20.38 -7.39
CA GLU A 83 -5.63 -21.82 -7.70
C GLU A 83 -4.99 -22.07 -9.07
#